data_AF-G3V5R3-F1
#
_entry.id   AF-G3V5R3-F1
#
_cell.length_a   1.000
_cell.length_b   1.000
_cell.length_c   1.000
_cell.angle_alpha   90.00
_cell.angle_beta   90.00
_cell.angle_gamma   90.00
#
_symmetry.space_group_name_H-M   'P 1'
#
loop_
_entity.id
_entity.type
_entity.pdbx_description
1 polymer ?
#
loop_
_entity_poly.entity_id
_entity_poly.type
_entity_poly.pdbx_seq_one_letter_code
_entity_poly.pdbx_strand_id
1 'polypeptide(L)'
;MALTSFLPAPTQLSQDQLEAEEKARSQRSRQTSLVSSRREPPPYGYRKGWIPRLLEDFGDGGAFPEIHVAQYPLDMGRKKKMSNALAIQVDSEGKIKYDAIARQGQSKDKVIYSKYTDLVPKEVMNADDPDLQRPDEEAIKEMTVKEQQEWKIPPCISNWKNAKGYTIPLDKRLAADGRGLQTVH
;
A
#
# COMPACT_ATOMS: atom_id res chain seq x y z
N MET A 1 1.44 -10.84 45.61
CA MET A 1 0.36 -9.94 45.15
C MET A 1 0.87 -9.17 43.96
N ALA A 2 0.21 -9.24 42.81
CA ALA A 2 0.70 -8.65 41.57
C ALA A 2 0.26 -7.18 41.43
N LEU A 3 1.14 -6.30 40.96
CA LEU A 3 0.88 -4.86 40.78
C LEU A 3 -0.26 -4.57 39.78
N THR A 4 -0.65 -5.55 38.98
CA THR A 4 -1.70 -5.46 37.95
C THR A 4 -3.11 -5.37 38.52
N SER A 5 -3.33 -5.72 39.80
CA SER A 5 -4.65 -5.61 40.43
C SER A 5 -4.94 -4.25 41.08
N PHE A 6 -3.93 -3.39 41.21
CA PHE A 6 -4.05 -2.07 41.87
C PHE A 6 -4.20 -0.91 40.90
N LEU A 7 -4.01 -1.14 39.60
CA LEU A 7 -4.12 -0.12 38.58
C LEU A 7 -5.43 -0.28 37.81
N PRO A 8 -6.10 0.83 37.44
CA PRO A 8 -7.27 0.77 36.57
C PRO A 8 -6.90 0.12 35.23
N ALA A 9 -7.84 -0.60 34.65
CA ALA A 9 -7.62 -1.27 33.37
C ALA A 9 -7.16 -0.23 32.32
N PRO A 10 -6.07 -0.49 31.58
CA PRO A 10 -5.58 0.42 30.57
C PRO A 10 -6.66 0.66 29.51
N THR A 11 -6.93 1.92 29.21
CA THR A 11 -7.97 2.33 28.24
C THR A 11 -7.50 2.24 26.80
N GLN A 12 -6.19 2.30 26.56
CA GLN A 12 -5.56 2.03 25.27
C GLN A 12 -5.04 0.59 25.25
N LEU A 13 -5.70 -0.25 24.47
CA LEU A 13 -5.19 -1.57 24.12
C LEU A 13 -4.08 -1.41 23.08
N SER A 14 -2.95 -2.07 23.30
CA SER A 14 -1.91 -2.14 22.26
C SER A 14 -2.41 -3.00 21.10
N GLN A 15 -1.86 -2.75 19.90
CA GLN A 15 -2.21 -3.52 18.70
C GLN A 15 -1.97 -5.03 18.91
N ASP A 16 -0.91 -5.39 19.63
CA ASP A 16 -0.61 -6.78 20.00
C ASP A 16 -1.68 -7.41 20.89
N GLN A 17 -2.28 -6.63 21.80
CA GLN A 17 -3.38 -7.12 22.65
C GLN A 17 -4.66 -7.31 21.84
N LEU A 18 -4.95 -6.42 20.88
CA LEU A 18 -6.10 -6.56 19.99
C LEU A 18 -5.94 -7.77 19.07
N GLU A 19 -4.77 -7.97 18.47
CA GLU A 19 -4.49 -9.14 17.64
C GLU A 19 -4.53 -10.43 18.48
N ALA A 20 -4.00 -10.42 19.70
CA ALA A 20 -4.05 -11.57 20.60
C ALA A 20 -5.48 -11.90 21.04
N GLU A 21 -6.31 -10.89 21.32
CA GLU A 21 -7.72 -11.06 21.68
C GLU A 21 -8.53 -11.57 20.48
N GLU A 22 -8.27 -11.08 19.27
CA GLU A 22 -8.89 -11.56 18.03
C GLU A 22 -8.46 -12.99 17.71
N LYS A 23 -7.18 -13.33 17.91
CA LYS A 23 -6.68 -14.72 17.82
C LYS A 23 -7.34 -15.62 18.85
N ALA A 24 -7.42 -15.20 20.11
CA ALA A 24 -8.07 -15.95 21.17
C ALA A 24 -9.57 -16.14 20.87
N ARG A 25 -10.25 -15.10 20.36
CA ARG A 25 -11.67 -15.14 19.99
C ARG A 25 -11.91 -16.08 18.81
N SER A 26 -11.06 -16.06 17.79
CA SER A 26 -11.12 -16.99 16.67
C SER A 26 -10.82 -18.44 17.09
N GLN A 27 -9.86 -18.66 18.00
CA GLN A 27 -9.57 -19.98 18.56
C GLN A 27 -10.70 -20.50 19.45
N ARG A 28 -11.29 -19.63 20.27
CA ARG A 28 -12.43 -19.97 21.14
C ARG A 28 -13.68 -20.29 20.31
N SER A 29 -13.91 -19.55 19.23
CA SER A 29 -14.95 -19.87 18.24
C SER A 29 -14.74 -21.21 17.55
N ARG A 30 -13.49 -21.66 17.36
CA ARG A 30 -13.19 -23.01 16.84
C ARG A 30 -13.44 -24.10 17.88
N GLN A 31 -13.31 -23.80 19.18
CA GLN A 31 -13.46 -24.80 20.24
C GLN A 31 -14.90 -25.01 20.71
N THR A 32 -15.81 -24.04 20.53
CA THR A 32 -17.21 -24.14 21.01
C THR A 32 -18.24 -24.40 19.90
N SER A 33 -17.82 -24.76 18.68
CA SER A 33 -18.78 -25.17 17.65
C SER A 33 -19.38 -26.53 18.02
N LEU A 34 -20.57 -26.50 18.62
CA LEU A 34 -21.49 -27.64 18.57
C LEU A 34 -21.53 -28.11 17.11
N VAL A 35 -21.30 -29.41 16.89
CA VAL A 35 -21.24 -30.03 15.56
C VAL A 35 -22.63 -29.93 14.95
N SER A 36 -22.92 -28.79 14.30
CA SER A 36 -23.95 -28.71 13.28
C SER A 36 -23.54 -29.77 12.26
N SER A 37 -24.41 -30.75 12.01
CA SER A 37 -24.20 -31.76 10.97
C SER A 37 -23.86 -31.02 9.69
N ARG A 38 -22.59 -31.00 9.30
CA ARG A 38 -22.14 -30.28 8.12
C ARG A 38 -22.92 -30.87 6.95
N ARG A 39 -23.70 -30.05 6.27
CA ARG A 39 -24.30 -30.42 4.98
C ARG A 39 -23.16 -30.46 3.99
N GLU A 40 -22.44 -31.56 3.98
CA GLU A 40 -21.32 -31.74 3.06
C GLU A 40 -21.86 -32.14 1.69
N PRO A 41 -21.32 -31.57 0.61
CA PRO A 41 -21.65 -32.01 -0.72
C PRO A 41 -21.38 -33.51 -0.88
N PRO A 42 -22.25 -34.29 -1.54
CA PRO A 42 -21.94 -35.66 -1.91
C PRO A 42 -20.60 -35.73 -2.65
N PRO A 43 -19.79 -36.79 -2.47
CA PRO A 43 -18.53 -36.93 -3.19
C PRO A 43 -18.76 -36.95 -4.72
N TYR A 44 -17.71 -36.61 -5.48
CA TYR A 44 -17.77 -36.60 -6.95
C TYR A 44 -18.29 -37.94 -7.50
N GLY A 45 -19.19 -37.88 -8.48
CA GLY A 45 -19.87 -39.06 -9.04
C GLY A 45 -21.21 -39.41 -8.39
N TYR A 46 -21.47 -38.96 -7.16
CA TYR A 46 -22.74 -39.20 -6.43
C TYR A 46 -23.64 -37.95 -6.36
N ARG A 47 -23.37 -36.92 -7.16
CA ARG A 47 -24.12 -35.65 -7.16
C ARG A 47 -25.26 -35.61 -8.18
N LYS A 48 -25.55 -36.73 -8.85
CA LYS A 48 -26.65 -36.84 -9.83
C LYS A 48 -28.00 -36.63 -9.14
N GLY A 49 -28.73 -35.60 -9.54
CA GLY A 49 -30.04 -35.24 -8.96
C GLY A 49 -29.96 -34.43 -7.66
N TRP A 50 -28.75 -34.12 -7.18
CA TRP A 50 -28.53 -33.21 -6.06
C TRP A 50 -28.30 -31.79 -6.58
N ILE A 51 -28.99 -30.81 -6.01
CA ILE A 51 -28.98 -29.41 -6.49
C ILE A 51 -28.71 -28.49 -5.29
N PRO A 52 -27.51 -27.91 -5.16
CA PRO A 52 -27.19 -26.98 -4.09
C PRO A 52 -27.93 -25.65 -4.32
N ARG A 53 -28.63 -25.16 -3.29
CA ARG A 53 -29.39 -23.90 -3.35
C ARG A 53 -28.91 -22.89 -2.32
N LEU A 54 -28.50 -23.37 -1.14
CA LEU A 54 -28.01 -22.56 -0.03
C LEU A 54 -26.48 -22.44 -0.09
N LEU A 55 -25.92 -21.39 0.52
CA LEU A 55 -24.47 -21.23 0.62
C LEU A 55 -23.82 -22.38 1.41
N GLU A 56 -24.53 -22.93 2.39
CA GLU A 56 -24.07 -24.04 3.22
C GLU A 56 -24.00 -25.37 2.46
N ASP A 57 -24.77 -25.54 1.38
CA ASP A 57 -24.77 -26.78 0.58
C ASP A 57 -23.43 -26.96 -0.18
N PHE A 58 -22.62 -25.91 -0.29
CA PHE A 58 -21.30 -25.95 -0.91
C PHE A 58 -20.19 -26.33 0.07
N GLY A 59 -20.47 -26.45 1.37
CA GLY A 59 -19.46 -26.75 2.39
C GLY A 59 -18.37 -25.68 2.47
N ASP A 60 -17.16 -26.01 2.03
CA ASP A 60 -16.00 -25.10 1.97
C ASP A 60 -15.97 -24.24 0.69
N GLY A 61 -17.05 -24.29 -0.10
CA GLY A 61 -17.19 -23.57 -1.35
C GLY A 61 -16.89 -24.44 -2.58
N GLY A 62 -16.81 -23.78 -3.74
CA GLY A 62 -16.67 -24.45 -5.04
C GLY A 62 -18.03 -24.71 -5.72
N ALA A 63 -18.10 -24.42 -7.01
CA ALA A 63 -19.26 -24.71 -7.84
C ALA A 63 -19.05 -26.03 -8.58
N PHE A 64 -20.10 -26.86 -8.69
CA PHE A 64 -20.02 -28.18 -9.32
C PHE A 64 -20.40 -28.10 -10.79
N PRO A 65 -19.44 -28.21 -11.74
CA PRO A 65 -19.72 -28.04 -13.16
C PRO A 65 -20.64 -29.14 -13.72
N GLU A 66 -20.71 -30.30 -13.08
CA GLU A 66 -21.59 -31.42 -13.45
C GLU A 66 -23.08 -31.15 -13.20
N ILE A 67 -23.41 -30.15 -12.37
CA ILE A 67 -24.78 -29.75 -12.09
C ILE A 67 -25.07 -28.53 -12.96
N HIS A 68 -25.87 -28.71 -14.02
CA HIS A 68 -26.24 -27.65 -14.97
C HIS A 68 -27.27 -26.67 -14.38
N VAL A 69 -26.94 -26.07 -13.24
CA VAL A 69 -27.69 -25.01 -12.58
C VAL A 69 -26.72 -23.89 -12.24
N ALA A 70 -27.18 -22.64 -12.28
CA ALA A 70 -26.36 -21.51 -11.87
C ALA A 70 -26.09 -21.59 -10.36
N GLN A 71 -24.82 -21.76 -10.00
CA GLN A 71 -24.36 -21.89 -8.62
C GLN A 71 -23.54 -20.67 -8.23
N TYR A 72 -23.77 -20.17 -7.02
CA TYR A 72 -23.13 -18.95 -6.53
C TYR A 72 -22.53 -19.15 -5.13
N PRO A 73 -21.46 -19.96 -4.98
CA PRO A 73 -20.73 -20.06 -3.72
C PRO A 73 -20.25 -18.67 -3.27
N LEU A 74 -20.43 -18.33 -1.99
CA LEU A 74 -20.10 -17.01 -1.41
C LEU A 74 -20.70 -15.81 -2.18
N ASP A 75 -21.88 -16.00 -2.81
CA ASP A 75 -22.54 -14.99 -3.65
C ASP A 75 -21.66 -14.46 -4.80
N MET A 76 -20.60 -15.18 -5.17
CA MET A 76 -19.77 -14.87 -6.32
C MET A 76 -20.58 -15.08 -7.61
N GLY A 77 -20.33 -14.27 -8.64
CA GLY A 77 -21.02 -14.38 -9.93
C GLY A 77 -22.46 -13.85 -9.98
N ARG A 78 -23.04 -13.43 -8.84
CA ARG A 78 -24.32 -12.72 -8.83
C ARG A 78 -24.15 -11.29 -9.32
N LYS A 79 -25.14 -10.78 -10.06
CA LYS A 79 -25.22 -9.36 -10.42
C LYS A 79 -25.44 -8.53 -9.14
N LYS A 80 -24.45 -7.73 -8.75
CA LYS A 80 -24.53 -6.81 -7.62
C LYS A 80 -25.06 -5.45 -8.08
N LYS A 81 -25.63 -4.67 -7.15
CA LYS A 81 -26.02 -3.28 -7.40
C LYS A 81 -24.76 -2.46 -7.68
N MET A 82 -24.87 -1.43 -8.54
CA MET A 82 -23.79 -0.47 -8.76
C MET A 82 -23.46 0.23 -7.44
N SER A 83 -22.19 0.18 -7.04
CA SER A 83 -21.68 0.79 -5.81
C SER A 83 -20.43 1.60 -6.12
N ASN A 84 -20.26 2.71 -5.40
CA ASN A 84 -19.06 3.57 -5.48
C ASN A 84 -17.91 3.06 -4.60
N ALA A 85 -18.10 1.92 -3.91
CA ALA A 85 -17.07 1.35 -3.05
C ALA A 85 -15.93 0.73 -3.88
N LEU A 86 -14.68 1.05 -3.53
CA LEU A 86 -13.52 0.39 -4.09
C LEU A 86 -13.48 -1.08 -3.65
N ALA A 87 -13.08 -1.97 -4.55
CA ALA A 87 -12.94 -3.39 -4.24
C ALA A 87 -11.91 -3.59 -3.11
N ILE A 88 -12.28 -4.35 -2.09
CA ILE A 88 -11.36 -4.74 -1.01
C ILE A 88 -10.27 -5.62 -1.61
N GLN A 89 -9.03 -5.17 -1.50
CA GLN A 89 -7.87 -5.91 -1.98
C GLN A 89 -7.21 -6.66 -0.83
N VAL A 90 -6.66 -7.83 -1.13
CA VAL A 90 -5.93 -8.66 -0.17
C VAL A 90 -4.50 -8.84 -0.70
N ASP A 91 -3.53 -8.95 0.18
CA ASP A 91 -2.15 -9.30 -0.18
C ASP A 91 -1.94 -10.81 -0.32
N SER A 92 -0.72 -11.20 -0.66
CA SER A 92 -0.33 -12.61 -0.77
C SER A 92 -0.38 -13.35 0.56
N GLU A 93 -0.34 -12.63 1.68
CA GLU A 93 -0.39 -13.19 3.04
C GLU A 93 -1.82 -13.35 3.56
N GLY A 94 -2.81 -12.81 2.84
CA GLY A 94 -4.22 -12.85 3.24
C GLY A 94 -4.66 -11.67 4.09
N LYS A 95 -3.82 -10.64 4.29
CA LYS A 95 -4.22 -9.41 4.99
C LYS A 95 -4.91 -8.44 4.04
N ILE A 96 -5.89 -7.72 4.58
CA ILE A 96 -6.63 -6.71 3.83
C ILE A 96 -5.70 -5.50 3.57
N LYS A 97 -5.56 -5.11 2.31
CA LYS A 97 -4.78 -3.95 1.88
C LYS A 97 -5.55 -2.65 2.12
N TYR A 98 -5.56 -2.18 3.36
CA TYR A 98 -6.07 -0.85 3.71
C TYR A 98 -5.29 0.29 3.03
N ASP A 99 -4.04 0.01 2.62
CA ASP A 99 -3.17 0.92 1.87
C ASP A 99 -3.77 1.40 0.53
N ALA A 100 -4.73 0.65 -0.04
CA ALA A 100 -5.44 1.06 -1.26
C ALA A 100 -6.16 2.41 -1.11
N ILE A 101 -6.55 2.78 0.12
CA ILE A 101 -7.15 4.09 0.44
C ILE A 101 -6.07 5.17 0.38
N ALA A 102 -4.90 4.93 1.00
CA ALA A 102 -3.79 5.88 0.99
C ALA A 102 -3.21 6.10 -0.42
N ARG A 103 -3.28 5.06 -1.27
CA ARG A 103 -2.86 5.11 -2.68
C ARG A 103 -3.91 5.73 -3.62
N GLN A 104 -5.11 6.05 -3.13
CA GLN A 104 -6.16 6.60 -4.00
C GLN A 104 -5.68 7.91 -4.66
N GLY A 105 -5.63 7.92 -5.99
CA GLY A 105 -5.15 9.06 -6.78
C GLY A 105 -3.63 9.15 -6.99
N GLN A 106 -2.86 8.19 -6.47
CA GLN A 106 -1.42 8.09 -6.71
C GLN A 106 -1.12 7.01 -7.76
N SER A 107 0.06 7.07 -8.38
CA SER A 107 0.51 6.00 -9.27
C SER A 107 0.79 4.72 -8.47
N LYS A 108 0.56 3.58 -9.11
CA LYS A 108 0.90 2.26 -8.54
C LYS A 108 2.38 2.12 -8.18
N ASP A 109 3.24 2.87 -8.86
CA ASP A 109 4.70 2.84 -8.68
C ASP A 109 5.19 3.80 -7.58
N LYS A 110 4.33 4.69 -7.06
CA LYS A 110 4.69 5.59 -5.97
C LYS A 110 4.76 4.82 -4.66
N VAL A 111 5.90 4.86 -3.99
CA VAL A 111 6.06 4.21 -2.68
C VAL A 111 5.34 5.04 -1.61
N ILE A 112 4.43 4.41 -0.86
CA ILE A 112 3.72 4.98 0.28
C ILE A 112 3.93 4.03 1.45
N TYR A 113 4.38 4.58 2.58
CA TYR A 113 4.52 3.86 3.83
C TYR A 113 3.26 4.10 4.67
N SER A 114 2.54 3.04 4.98
CA SER A 114 1.26 3.09 5.69
C SER A 114 1.10 1.96 6.73
N LYS A 115 2.01 0.98 6.72
CA LYS A 115 1.97 -0.15 7.64
C LYS A 115 2.88 0.13 8.83
N TYR A 116 2.53 -0.43 9.98
CA TYR A 116 3.38 -0.35 11.18
C TYR A 116 4.77 -0.96 10.97
N THR A 117 4.87 -2.01 10.13
CA THR A 117 6.15 -2.61 9.73
C THR A 117 7.13 -1.61 9.13
N ASP A 118 6.61 -0.52 8.54
CA ASP A 118 7.41 0.52 7.90
C ASP A 118 7.96 1.53 8.93
N LEU A 119 7.39 1.58 10.14
CA LEU A 119 7.85 2.41 11.26
C LEU A 119 8.90 1.71 12.13
N VAL A 120 8.97 0.38 12.06
CA VAL A 120 9.94 -0.38 12.85
C VAL A 120 11.34 -0.19 12.24
N PRO A 121 12.34 0.24 13.05
CA PRO A 121 13.71 0.35 12.57
C PRO A 121 14.23 -1.00 12.07
N LYS A 122 14.85 -1.01 10.90
CA LYS A 122 15.56 -2.19 10.40
C LYS A 122 16.94 -2.23 11.04
N GLU A 123 17.25 -3.34 11.69
CA GLU A 123 18.57 -3.54 12.30
C GLU A 123 19.61 -3.81 11.21
N VAL A 124 20.70 -3.03 11.21
CA VAL A 124 21.85 -3.26 10.32
C VAL A 124 22.80 -4.20 11.06
N MET A 125 22.81 -5.47 10.66
CA MET A 125 23.61 -6.51 11.32
C MET A 125 25.06 -6.58 10.81
N ASN A 126 25.31 -6.17 9.56
CA ASN A 126 26.64 -6.23 8.94
C ASN A 126 26.97 -4.92 8.20
N ALA A 127 28.23 -4.50 8.25
CA ALA A 127 28.70 -3.25 7.62
C ALA A 127 28.81 -3.34 6.09
N ASP A 128 28.95 -4.56 5.55
CA ASP A 128 29.16 -4.83 4.12
C ASP A 128 27.90 -5.41 3.44
N ASP A 129 26.71 -4.93 3.81
CA ASP A 129 25.45 -5.38 3.22
C ASP A 129 25.26 -4.79 1.80
N PRO A 130 25.11 -5.61 0.73
CA PRO A 130 24.88 -5.13 -0.62
C PRO A 130 23.62 -4.25 -0.77
N ASP A 131 22.62 -4.37 0.11
CA ASP A 131 21.40 -3.55 0.06
C ASP A 131 21.63 -2.10 0.53
N LEU A 132 22.68 -1.86 1.31
CA LEU A 132 23.05 -0.54 1.86
C LEU A 132 24.16 0.14 1.04
N GLN A 133 24.72 -0.55 0.04
CA GLN A 133 25.74 0.02 -0.83
C GLN A 133 25.14 1.11 -1.72
N ARG A 134 25.93 2.16 -1.94
CA ARG A 134 25.55 3.19 -2.91
C ARG A 134 25.48 2.51 -4.29
N PRO A 135 24.54 2.91 -5.16
CA PRO A 135 24.52 2.44 -6.55
C PRO A 135 25.88 2.66 -7.24
N ASP A 136 26.15 1.91 -8.31
CA ASP A 136 27.42 1.95 -9.03
C ASP A 136 27.85 3.37 -9.41
N GLU A 137 29.18 3.63 -9.38
CA GLU A 137 29.75 4.96 -9.64
C GLU A 137 29.38 5.52 -11.02
N GLU A 138 29.11 4.66 -12.00
CA GLU A 138 28.68 5.05 -13.35
C GLU A 138 27.27 5.66 -13.32
N ALA A 139 26.32 5.02 -12.62
CA ALA A 139 24.96 5.53 -12.44
C ALA A 139 24.94 6.86 -11.66
N ILE A 140 25.84 7.00 -10.67
CA ILE A 140 26.00 8.24 -9.91
C ILE A 140 26.52 9.36 -10.82
N LYS A 141 27.51 9.09 -11.67
CA LYS A 141 28.08 10.10 -12.58
C LYS A 141 27.06 10.63 -13.57
N GLU A 142 26.18 9.78 -14.11
CA GLU A 142 25.12 10.20 -15.03
C GLU A 142 24.09 11.12 -14.38
N MET A 143 23.68 10.83 -13.14
CA MET A 143 22.73 11.66 -12.38
C MET A 143 23.37 12.96 -11.90
N THR A 144 24.60 12.89 -11.37
CA THR A 144 25.30 14.02 -10.75
C THR A 144 25.59 15.13 -11.74
N VAL A 145 25.96 14.82 -12.99
CA VAL A 145 26.26 15.86 -13.99
C VAL A 145 25.01 16.67 -14.35
N LYS A 146 23.86 16.01 -14.52
CA LYS A 146 22.59 16.70 -14.82
C LYS A 146 22.13 17.53 -13.64
N GLU A 147 22.16 16.96 -12.43
CA GLU A 147 21.76 17.67 -11.21
C GLU A 147 22.68 18.87 -10.94
N GLN A 148 24.00 18.69 -11.03
CA GLN A 148 24.98 19.78 -10.84
C GLN A 148 24.79 20.93 -11.84
N GLN A 149 24.36 20.65 -13.08
CA GLN A 149 24.05 21.67 -14.08
C GLN A 149 22.76 22.43 -13.74
N GLU A 150 21.73 21.72 -13.31
CA GLU A 150 20.43 22.30 -12.90
C GLU A 150 20.61 23.24 -11.69
N TRP A 151 21.44 22.85 -10.72
CA TRP A 151 21.72 23.64 -9.51
C TRP A 151 22.77 24.75 -9.71
N LYS A 152 23.23 25.00 -10.95
CA LYS A 152 24.25 26.00 -11.23
C LYS A 152 23.64 27.40 -11.26
N ILE A 153 23.72 28.10 -10.13
CA ILE A 153 23.20 29.46 -9.97
C ILE A 153 23.96 30.44 -10.90
N PRO A 154 23.27 31.12 -11.85
CA PRO A 154 23.89 32.14 -12.69
C PRO A 154 24.41 33.33 -11.88
N PRO A 155 25.49 34.00 -12.32
CA PRO A 155 25.99 35.20 -11.63
C PRO A 155 24.96 36.33 -11.67
N CYS A 156 24.73 36.98 -10.52
CA CYS A 156 23.79 38.10 -10.41
C CYS A 156 24.35 39.36 -11.07
N ILE A 157 23.91 39.66 -12.29
CA ILE A 157 24.23 40.91 -12.99
C ILE A 157 23.07 41.87 -12.78
N SER A 158 23.28 42.92 -11.98
CA SER A 158 22.21 43.88 -11.66
C SER A 158 22.24 45.12 -12.55
N ASN A 159 21.06 45.66 -12.86
CA ASN A 159 20.91 46.90 -13.64
C ASN A 159 21.19 48.17 -12.82
N TRP A 160 21.20 48.07 -11.49
CA TRP A 160 21.33 49.22 -10.58
C TRP A 160 22.69 49.30 -9.87
N LYS A 161 23.24 48.16 -9.42
CA LYS A 161 24.40 48.11 -8.53
C LYS A 161 25.55 47.29 -9.11
N ASN A 162 26.72 47.91 -9.22
CA ASN A 162 27.98 47.28 -9.59
C ASN A 162 29.08 47.71 -8.63
N ALA A 163 29.13 47.08 -7.45
CA ALA A 163 29.99 47.51 -6.35
C ALA A 163 31.49 47.50 -6.67
N LYS A 164 31.94 46.61 -7.57
CA LYS A 164 33.34 46.45 -7.96
C LYS A 164 33.69 47.15 -9.28
N GLY A 165 32.74 47.86 -9.89
CA GLY A 165 32.98 48.60 -11.14
C GLY A 165 33.36 47.74 -12.33
N TYR A 166 32.95 46.46 -12.37
CA TYR A 166 33.29 45.58 -13.49
C TYR A 166 32.72 46.06 -14.82
N THR A 167 33.50 45.97 -15.89
CA THR A 167 33.03 46.20 -17.26
C THR A 167 32.30 44.95 -17.75
N ILE A 168 30.96 45.02 -17.83
CA ILE A 168 30.10 43.93 -18.29
C ILE A 168 29.62 44.26 -19.70
N PRO A 169 29.79 43.36 -20.69
CA PRO A 169 29.32 43.58 -22.05
C PRO A 169 27.78 43.62 -22.10
N LEU A 170 27.24 44.31 -23.12
CA LEU A 170 25.81 44.62 -23.19
C LEU A 170 24.94 43.36 -23.24
N ASP A 171 25.34 42.33 -23.98
CA ASP A 171 24.65 41.04 -24.08
C ASP A 171 24.44 40.39 -22.70
N LYS A 172 25.46 40.37 -21.84
CA LYS A 172 25.38 39.79 -20.49
C LYS A 172 24.59 40.67 -19.52
N ARG A 173 24.57 41.98 -19.75
CA ARG A 173 23.80 42.93 -18.94
C ARG A 173 22.30 42.83 -19.20
N LEU A 174 21.93 42.60 -20.46
CA LEU A 174 20.55 42.34 -20.87
C LEU A 174 20.12 40.87 -20.69
N ALA A 175 21.05 39.93 -20.45
CA ALA A 175 20.72 38.50 -20.34
C ALA A 175 19.78 38.12 -19.19
N ALA A 176 19.83 38.86 -18.07
CA ALA A 176 18.92 38.64 -16.94
C ALA A 176 17.57 39.36 -17.11
N ASP A 177 17.42 40.15 -18.17
CA ASP A 177 16.29 41.03 -18.40
C ASP A 177 15.19 40.29 -19.19
N GLY A 178 14.25 39.68 -18.47
CA GLY A 178 13.15 38.87 -19.03
C GLY A 178 12.12 39.65 -19.87
N ARG A 179 12.32 40.95 -20.13
CA ARG A 179 11.43 41.78 -20.95
C ARG A 179 11.25 41.23 -22.37
N GLY A 180 12.24 40.53 -22.92
CA GLY A 180 12.14 39.88 -24.24
C GLY A 180 11.27 38.61 -24.28
N LEU A 181 10.87 38.07 -23.12
CA LEU A 181 9.98 36.92 -22.99
C LEU A 181 8.51 37.34 -22.79
N GLN A 182 8.22 38.64 -22.61
CA GLN A 182 6.86 39.14 -22.49
C GLN A 182 6.22 39.33 -23.87
N THR A 183 5.11 38.67 -24.12
CA THR A 183 4.23 38.98 -25.25
C THR A 183 3.37 40.18 -24.90
N VAL A 184 3.45 41.25 -25.68
CA VAL A 184 2.53 42.39 -25.55
C VAL A 184 1.21 41.96 -26.18
N HIS A 185 0.17 41.86 -25.35
CA HIS A 185 -1.19 41.51 -25.79
C HIS A 185 -1.91 42.77 -26.25
#